data_AF-A0A061DGQ9-F1
#
_entry.id   AF-A0A061DGQ9-F1
#
_cell.length_a   1.000
_cell.length_b   1.000
_cell.length_c   1.000
_cell.angle_alpha   90.00
_cell.angle_beta   90.00
_cell.angle_gamma   90.00
#
_symmetry.space_group_name_H-M   'P 1'
#
loop_
_entity.id
_entity.type
_entity.pdbx_description
1 polymer ?
#
loop_
_entity_poly.entity_id
_entity_poly.type
_entity_poly.pdbx_seq_one_letter_code
_entity_poly.pdbx_strand_id
1 'polypeptide(L)'
;MKISFFKTIGMGDGNLAEVRAIKEAFLIFSASQWASTHVLIVESDSKIVVKWVNNPNEAPWKMRKWILHIESLKKSVPRWEANHILREKNQVADHLAKEGVQRQVDLINIFD
;
A
#
# COMPACT_ATOMS: atom_id res chain seq x y z
N MET A 1 -2.40 -4.91 18.60
CA MET A 1 -1.75 -3.90 17.74
C MET A 1 -2.28 -3.92 16.30
N LYS A 2 -3.06 -2.90 15.98
CA LYS A 2 -3.55 -2.58 14.64
C LYS A 2 -3.01 -1.20 14.25
N ILE A 3 -2.67 -1.00 12.98
CA ILE A 3 -2.28 0.32 12.45
C ILE A 3 -3.26 0.70 11.35
N SER A 4 -3.75 1.94 11.37
CA SER A 4 -4.40 2.55 10.21
C SER A 4 -3.64 3.80 9.81
N PHE A 5 -3.39 3.99 8.53
CA PHE A 5 -2.74 5.18 8.01
C PHE A 5 -3.47 5.70 6.78
N PHE A 6 -3.31 6.99 6.50
CA PHE A 6 -3.56 7.53 5.18
C PHE A 6 -2.54 8.62 4.89
N LYS A 7 -2.26 8.81 3.61
CA LYS A 7 -1.33 9.82 3.13
C LYS A 7 -1.95 10.59 1.99
N THR A 8 -1.87 11.90 2.06
CA THR A 8 -2.42 12.76 1.00
C THR A 8 -1.54 12.63 -0.24
N ILE A 9 -2.15 12.37 -1.40
CA ILE A 9 -1.39 12.21 -2.65
C ILE A 9 -1.36 13.48 -3.51
N GLY A 10 -2.13 14.51 -3.14
CA GLY A 10 -2.39 15.69 -3.96
C GLY A 10 -3.26 15.33 -5.17
N MET A 11 -2.90 15.83 -6.36
CA MET A 11 -3.57 15.50 -7.62
C MET A 11 -3.04 14.15 -8.16
N GLY A 12 -3.92 13.16 -8.32
CA GLY A 12 -3.54 11.82 -8.78
C GLY A 12 -4.74 10.98 -9.20
N ASP A 13 -4.48 9.90 -9.94
CA ASP A 13 -5.50 8.89 -10.26
C ASP A 13 -5.60 7.83 -9.14
N GLY A 14 -6.71 7.09 -9.09
CA GLY A 14 -6.93 6.07 -8.06
C GLY A 14 -5.83 5.01 -8.02
N ASN A 15 -5.24 4.67 -9.18
CA ASN A 15 -4.14 3.72 -9.25
C ASN A 15 -2.86 4.25 -8.57
N LEU A 16 -2.57 5.55 -8.71
CA LEU A 16 -1.48 6.19 -7.96
C LEU A 16 -1.73 6.15 -6.45
N ALA A 17 -2.98 6.36 -6.02
CA ALA A 17 -3.36 6.27 -4.61
C ALA A 17 -3.06 4.88 -4.04
N GLU A 18 -3.54 3.84 -4.72
CA GLU A 18 -3.33 2.43 -4.37
C GLU A 18 -1.83 2.07 -4.32
N VAL A 19 -1.06 2.42 -5.36
CA VAL A 19 0.38 2.15 -5.40
C VAL A 19 1.10 2.84 -4.24
N ARG A 20 0.73 4.08 -3.91
CA ARG A 20 1.33 4.81 -2.79
C ARG A 20 0.92 4.22 -1.44
N ALA A 21 -0.33 3.77 -1.29
CA ALA A 21 -0.79 3.10 -0.08
C ALA A 21 0.00 1.81 0.18
N ILE A 22 0.17 0.98 -0.85
CA ILE A 22 0.99 -0.25 -0.74
C ILE A 22 2.44 0.10 -0.40
N LYS A 23 3.04 1.11 -1.04
CA LYS A 23 4.40 1.56 -0.71
C LYS A 23 4.53 1.94 0.77
N GLU A 24 3.58 2.70 1.31
CA GLU A 24 3.62 3.07 2.73
C GLU A 24 3.40 1.86 3.65
N ALA A 25 2.54 0.90 3.27
CA ALA A 25 2.38 -0.35 4.03
C ALA A 25 3.70 -1.14 4.12
N PHE A 26 4.42 -1.28 3.00
CA PHE A 26 5.76 -1.91 2.99
C PHE A 26 6.75 -1.16 3.89
N LEU A 27 6.76 0.18 3.82
CA LEU A 27 7.65 1.00 4.63
C LEU A 27 7.38 0.81 6.13
N ILE A 28 6.11 0.93 6.55
CA ILE A 28 5.70 0.74 7.95
C ILE A 28 6.05 -0.68 8.42
N PHE A 29 5.72 -1.70 7.62
CA PHE A 29 5.99 -3.08 8.00
C PHE A 29 7.50 -3.33 8.13
N SER A 30 8.32 -2.86 7.19
CA SER A 30 9.77 -3.04 7.20
C SER A 30 10.46 -2.39 8.42
N ALA A 31 9.89 -1.30 8.93
CA ALA A 31 10.38 -0.61 10.13
C ALA A 31 9.84 -1.20 11.44
N SER A 32 8.89 -2.14 11.38
CA SER A 32 8.25 -2.73 12.54
C SER A 32 8.96 -4.00 13.02
N GLN A 33 8.70 -4.39 14.28
CA GLN A 33 9.17 -5.68 14.82
C GLN A 33 8.56 -6.89 14.09
N TRP A 34 7.49 -6.70 13.32
CA TRP A 34 6.86 -7.77 12.54
C TRP A 34 7.68 -8.19 11.32
N ALA A 35 8.58 -7.33 10.82
CA ALA A 35 9.38 -7.61 9.64
C ALA A 35 10.18 -8.92 9.74
N SER A 36 10.66 -9.25 10.95
CA SER A 36 11.43 -10.48 11.20
C SER A 36 10.56 -11.69 11.54
N THR A 37 9.34 -11.49 12.03
CA THR A 37 8.53 -12.55 12.65
C THR A 37 7.31 -12.96 11.83
N HIS A 38 6.73 -12.06 11.05
CA HIS A 38 5.47 -12.28 10.34
C HIS A 38 5.63 -12.21 8.81
N VAL A 39 4.52 -12.49 8.11
CA VAL A 39 4.38 -12.31 6.66
C VAL A 39 3.51 -11.08 6.41
N LEU A 40 3.93 -10.21 5.49
CA LEU A 40 3.12 -9.08 5.05
C LEU A 40 2.12 -9.53 3.98
N ILE A 41 0.83 -9.53 4.28
CA ILE A 41 -0.23 -9.79 3.29
C ILE A 41 -0.83 -8.46 2.87
N VAL A 42 -0.70 -8.13 1.58
CA VAL A 42 -1.29 -6.93 0.97
C VAL A 42 -2.55 -7.33 0.21
N GLU A 43 -3.69 -6.82 0.64
CA GLU A 43 -4.97 -7.02 -0.02
C GLU A 43 -5.44 -5.70 -0.65
N SER A 44 -5.71 -5.70 -1.95
CA SER A 44 -6.23 -4.53 -2.68
C SER A 44 -7.32 -4.96 -3.66
N ASP A 45 -8.32 -4.11 -3.88
CA ASP A 45 -9.36 -4.29 -4.89
C ASP A 45 -8.95 -3.80 -6.28
N SER A 46 -7.73 -3.26 -6.41
CA SER A 46 -7.15 -2.91 -7.72
C SER A 46 -6.32 -4.06 -8.28
N LYS A 47 -6.95 -4.89 -9.11
CA LYS A 47 -6.28 -6.02 -9.81
C LYS A 47 -5.05 -5.57 -10.61
N ILE A 48 -5.11 -4.39 -11.23
CA ILE A 48 -4.01 -3.82 -12.01
C ILE A 48 -2.82 -3.48 -11.11
N VAL A 49 -3.08 -2.88 -9.95
CA VAL A 49 -2.01 -2.51 -9.00
C VAL A 49 -1.37 -3.75 -8.38
N VAL A 50 -2.19 -4.75 -7.99
CA VAL A 50 -1.67 -6.06 -7.54
C VAL A 50 -0.78 -6.69 -8.61
N LYS A 51 -1.18 -6.62 -9.89
CA LYS A 51 -0.36 -7.11 -11.02
C LYS A 51 0.98 -6.38 -11.09
N TRP A 52 1.03 -5.06 -10.95
CA TRP A 52 2.27 -4.30 -10.99
C TRP A 52 3.17 -4.56 -9.78
N VAL A 53 2.59 -4.77 -8.60
CA VAL A 53 3.35 -5.14 -7.42
C VAL A 53 3.97 -6.52 -7.62
N ASN A 54 3.23 -7.49 -8.14
CA ASN A 54 3.77 -8.84 -8.39
C ASN A 54 4.76 -8.85 -9.58
N ASN A 55 4.51 -8.06 -10.62
CA ASN A 55 5.33 -7.96 -11.82
C ASN A 55 5.72 -6.49 -12.12
N PRO A 56 6.79 -5.96 -11.49
CA PRO A 56 7.22 -4.57 -11.65
C PRO A 56 7.44 -4.10 -13.09
N ASN A 57 7.82 -5.02 -13.99
CA ASN A 57 8.08 -4.73 -15.40
C ASN A 57 6.81 -4.37 -16.19
N GLU A 58 5.64 -4.76 -15.71
CA GLU A 58 4.36 -4.45 -16.34
C GLU A 58 3.81 -3.08 -15.93
N ALA A 59 4.46 -2.41 -14.98
CA ALA A 59 4.05 -1.09 -14.55
C ALA A 59 4.32 -0.04 -15.65
N PRO A 60 3.36 0.84 -15.95
CA PRO A 60 3.58 1.94 -16.88
C PRO A 60 4.66 2.88 -16.34
N TRP A 61 5.34 3.59 -17.24
CA TRP A 61 6.45 4.50 -16.89
C TRP A 61 6.07 5.52 -15.80
N LYS A 62 4.81 6.01 -15.79
CA LYS A 62 4.29 6.94 -14.78
C LYS A 62 4.27 6.36 -13.36
N MET A 63 4.14 5.04 -13.21
CA MET A 63 4.14 4.35 -11.91
C MET A 63 5.51 3.76 -11.54
N ARG A 64 6.45 3.69 -12.49
CA ARG A 64 7.75 3.01 -12.28
C ARG A 64 8.51 3.50 -11.07
N LYS A 65 8.53 4.81 -10.81
CA LYS A 65 9.22 5.38 -9.63
C LYS A 65 8.75 4.71 -8.33
N TRP A 66 7.45 4.51 -8.17
CA TRP A 66 6.87 3.97 -6.95
C TRP A 66 7.00 2.45 -6.89
N ILE A 67 6.79 1.78 -8.04
CA ILE A 67 6.91 0.33 -8.14
C ILE A 67 8.35 -0.14 -7.89
N LEU A 68 9.36 0.57 -8.42
CA LEU A 68 10.77 0.26 -8.14
C LEU A 68 11.13 0.51 -6.68
N HIS A 69 10.49 1.50 -6.03
CA HIS A 69 10.67 1.71 -4.60
C HIS A 69 10.07 0.56 -3.79
N ILE A 70 8.86 0.10 -4.14
CA ILE A 70 8.27 -1.11 -3.55
C ILE A 70 9.20 -2.31 -3.75
N GLU A 71 9.75 -2.47 -4.96
CA GLU A 71 10.69 -3.55 -5.26
C GLU A 71 11.96 -3.51 -4.39
N SER A 72 12.47 -2.31 -4.09
CA SER A 72 13.56 -2.15 -3.12
C SER A 72 13.13 -2.53 -1.70
N LEU A 73 11.94 -2.15 -1.26
CA LEU A 73 11.43 -2.44 0.08
C LEU A 73 11.17 -3.94 0.29
N LYS A 74 10.74 -4.67 -0.73
CA LYS A 74 10.58 -6.13 -0.68
C LYS A 74 11.87 -6.84 -0.26
N LYS A 75 13.04 -6.31 -0.62
CA LYS A 75 14.33 -6.89 -0.19
C LYS A 75 14.53 -6.87 1.33
N SER A 76 13.87 -5.93 2.02
CA SER A 76 13.84 -5.84 3.48
C SER A 76 12.63 -6.56 4.13
N VAL A 77 11.71 -7.08 3.32
CA VAL A 77 10.51 -7.79 3.78
C VAL A 77 10.55 -9.20 3.18
N PRO A 78 11.23 -10.17 3.82
CA PRO A 78 11.55 -11.47 3.21
C PRO A 78 10.31 -12.32 2.93
N ARG A 79 9.19 -12.04 3.60
CA ARG A 79 7.92 -12.76 3.45
C ARG A 79 6.80 -11.76 3.20
N TRP A 80 6.29 -11.75 1.98
CA TRP A 80 5.14 -10.94 1.62
C TRP A 80 4.32 -11.61 0.51
N GLU A 81 3.04 -11.25 0.43
CA GLU A 81 2.12 -11.63 -0.63
C GLU A 81 1.27 -10.41 -1.01
N ALA A 82 0.92 -10.28 -2.29
CA ALA A 82 -0.05 -9.28 -2.75
C ALA A 82 -1.19 -9.96 -3.51
N ASN A 83 -2.39 -9.82 -2.96
CA ASN A 83 -3.59 -10.53 -3.38
C ASN A 83 -4.69 -9.54 -3.76
N HIS A 84 -5.43 -9.88 -4.81
CA HIS A 84 -6.61 -9.12 -5.19
C HIS A 84 -7.83 -9.60 -4.40
N ILE A 85 -8.56 -8.67 -3.78
CA ILE A 85 -9.80 -8.94 -3.07
C ILE A 85 -10.98 -8.20 -3.71
N LEU A 86 -12.20 -8.63 -3.41
CA LEU A 86 -13.39 -7.90 -3.84
C LEU A 86 -13.52 -6.59 -3.04
N ARG A 87 -13.92 -5.51 -3.71
CA ARG A 87 -14.11 -4.18 -3.13
C ARG A 87 -15.00 -4.18 -1.89
N GLU A 88 -16.02 -5.03 -1.85
CA GLU A 88 -16.92 -5.20 -0.69
C GLU A 88 -16.19 -5.63 0.59
N LYS A 89 -15.02 -6.26 0.46
CA LYS A 89 -14.15 -6.64 1.57
C LYS A 89 -13.11 -5.57 1.91
N ASN A 90 -12.94 -4.55 1.06
CA ASN A 90 -11.95 -3.46 1.23
C ASN A 90 -12.56 -2.17 1.81
N GLN A 91 -13.75 -2.25 2.42
CA GLN A 91 -14.53 -1.06 2.84
C GLN A 91 -13.77 -0.12 3.78
N VAL A 92 -12.92 -0.65 4.66
CA VAL A 92 -12.14 0.16 5.61
C VAL A 92 -11.10 1.01 4.88
N ALA A 93 -10.35 0.44 3.93
CA ALA A 93 -9.37 1.20 3.16
C ALA A 93 -10.07 2.21 2.24
N ASP A 94 -11.20 1.83 1.64
CA ASP A 94 -12.01 2.71 0.79
C ASP A 94 -12.55 3.92 1.58
N HIS A 95 -12.95 3.70 2.84
CA HIS A 95 -13.37 4.77 3.74
C HIS A 95 -12.20 5.71 4.10
N LEU A 96 -11.05 5.14 4.49
CA LEU A 96 -9.84 5.90 4.82
C LEU A 96 -9.33 6.73 3.63
N ALA A 97 -9.38 6.17 2.42
CA ALA A 97 -9.02 6.89 1.20
C ALA A 97 -9.92 8.11 0.99
N LYS A 98 -11.24 7.97 1.17
CA LYS A 98 -12.21 9.08 1.07
C LYS A 98 -11.98 10.16 2.12
N GLU A 99 -11.70 9.76 3.37
CA GLU A 99 -11.32 10.71 4.42
C GLU A 99 -10.04 11.48 4.07
N GLY A 100 -9.07 10.81 3.45
CA GLY A 100 -7.80 11.40 3.03
C GLY A 100 -7.92 12.43 1.90
N VAL A 101 -8.93 12.33 1.03
CA VAL A 101 -9.14 13.28 -0.08
C VAL A 101 -9.41 14.70 0.40
N GLN A 102 -10.08 14.85 1.55
CA GLN A 102 -10.48 16.15 2.08
C GLN A 102 -9.47 16.75 3.06
N ARG A 103 -8.44 16.00 3.45
CA ARG A 103 -7.47 16.39 4.48
C ARG A 103 -6.14 16.79 3.83
N GLN A 104 -5.44 17.75 4.42
CA GLN A 104 -4.09 18.18 3.98
C GLN A 104 -2.96 17.56 4.83
N VAL A 105 -3.30 16.74 5.82
CA VAL A 105 -2.35 16.22 6.82
C VAL A 105 -2.33 14.70 6.75
N ASP A 106 -1.13 14.13 6.74
CA ASP A 106 -0.92 12.69 6.80
C ASP A 106 -1.22 12.15 8.22
N LEU A 107 -1.80 10.96 8.33
CA LEU A 107 -2.12 10.35 9.63
C LEU A 107 -1.64 8.90 9.72
N ILE A 108 -1.17 8.53 10.92
CA ILE A 108 -0.92 7.16 11.35
C ILE A 108 -1.52 6.99 12.75
N ASN A 109 -2.44 6.05 12.89
CA ASN A 109 -3.04 5.68 14.17
C ASN A 109 -2.57 4.28 14.55
N ILE A 110 -2.12 4.15 15.78
CA ILE A 110 -1.72 2.88 16.38
C ILE A 110 -2.75 2.57 17.46
N PHE A 111 -3.37 1.40 17.36
CA PHE A 111 -4.33 0.90 18.34
C PHE A 111 -3.65 -0.23 19.11
N ASP A 112 -3.69 -0.15 20.45
CA ASP A 112 -3.17 -1.18 21.36
C ASP A 112 -3.98 -2.49 21.26
#